data_AF-A0A1H5TCP5-F1
#
_entry.id   AF-A0A1H5TCP5-F1
#
_cell.length_a   1.000
_cell.length_b   1.000
_cell.length_c   1.000
_cell.angle_alpha   90.00
_cell.angle_beta   90.00
_cell.angle_gamma   90.00
#
_symmetry.space_group_name_H-M   'P 1'
#
loop_
_entity.id
_entity.type
_entity.pdbx_description
1 polymer ?
#
loop_
_entity_poly.entity_id
_entity_poly.type
_entity_poly.pdbx_seq_one_letter_code
_entity_poly.pdbx_strand_id
1 'polypeptide(L)' 'MTSYEVYVDGEFIGDVVLTKEKPEDIPSYLTKEGYKDFQFQIEGNKIFINTINRQLSEKMRNHLEIYLNIK' A
#
# COMPACT_ATOMS: atom_id res chain seq x y z
N MET A 1 -3.37 -18.82 -3.24
CA MET A 1 -2.62 -17.67 -2.72
C MET A 1 -2.65 -16.62 -3.81
N THR A 2 -3.20 -15.44 -3.54
CA THR A 2 -3.26 -14.35 -4.53
C THR A 2 -2.15 -13.38 -4.19
N SER A 3 -1.22 -13.18 -5.12
CA SER A 3 -0.22 -12.11 -4.99
C SER A 3 -0.81 -10.81 -5.52
N TYR A 4 -0.45 -9.71 -4.88
CA TYR A 4 -0.80 -8.37 -5.31
C TYR A 4 0.46 -7.57 -5.61
N GLU A 5 0.48 -6.92 -6.76
CA GLU A 5 1.48 -5.91 -7.08
C GLU A 5 1.09 -4.60 -6.38
N VAL A 6 2.00 -4.01 -5.61
CA VAL A 6 1.73 -2.79 -4.85
C VAL A 6 2.44 -1.60 -5.48
N TYR A 7 1.70 -0.53 -5.70
CA TYR A 7 2.16 0.71 -6.30
C TYR A 7 1.88 1.89 -5.38
N VAL A 8 2.88 2.72 -5.13
CA VAL A 8 2.77 3.97 -4.36
C VAL A 8 3.14 5.14 -5.27
N ASP A 9 2.23 6.10 -5.45
CA ASP A 9 2.37 7.24 -6.38
C ASP A 9 2.78 6.83 -7.80
N GLY A 10 2.26 5.68 -8.25
CA GLY A 10 2.57 5.11 -9.56
C GLY A 10 3.88 4.33 -9.65
N GLU A 11 4.69 4.30 -8.59
CA GLU A 11 5.92 3.51 -8.53
C GLU A 11 5.65 2.13 -7.95
N PHE A 12 6.16 1.08 -8.60
CA PHE A 12 6.09 -0.28 -8.08
C PHE A 12 7.02 -0.45 -6.88
N ILE A 13 6.48 -0.88 -5.76
CA ILE A 13 7.24 -1.09 -4.51
C ILE A 13 7.47 -2.56 -4.21
N GLY A 14 6.70 -3.46 -4.84
CA GLY A 14 6.91 -4.91 -4.79
C GLY A 14 5.61 -5.71 -4.72
N ASP A 15 5.79 -7.03 -4.64
CA ASP A 15 4.70 -7.99 -4.56
C ASP A 15 4.42 -8.41 -3.12
N VAL A 16 3.15 -8.48 -2.74
CA VAL A 16 2.71 -9.02 -1.45
C VAL A 16 1.83 -10.24 -1.63
N VAL A 17 2.05 -11.27 -0.80
CA VAL A 17 1.13 -12.40 -0.66
C VAL A 17 0.29 -12.20 0.59
N LEU A 18 -0.94 -11.75 0.40
CA LEU A 18 -1.90 -11.59 1.49
C LEU A 18 -2.47 -12.97 1.87
N THR A 19 -2.13 -13.45 3.07
CA THR A 19 -2.53 -14.78 3.57
C THR A 19 -3.68 -14.73 4.58
N LYS A 20 -3.77 -13.66 5.37
CA LYS A 20 -4.78 -13.47 6.41
C LYS A 20 -5.51 -12.13 6.29
N GLU A 21 -4.84 -11.13 5.74
CA GLU A 21 -5.39 -9.79 5.52
C GLU A 21 -6.00 -9.70 4.13
N LYS A 22 -6.96 -8.79 3.97
CA LYS A 22 -7.49 -8.45 2.66
C LYS A 22 -6.86 -7.14 2.20
N PRO A 23 -6.77 -6.90 0.87
CA PRO A 23 -6.28 -5.61 0.36
C PRO A 23 -6.99 -4.41 1.00
N GLU A 24 -8.28 -4.55 1.33
CA GLU A 24 -9.10 -3.52 1.96
C GLU A 24 -8.71 -3.19 3.43
N ASP A 25 -7.82 -3.97 4.05
CA ASP A 25 -7.29 -3.68 5.38
C ASP A 25 -6.14 -2.64 5.34
N ILE A 26 -5.49 -2.46 4.19
CA ILE A 26 -4.36 -1.53 4.00
C ILE A 26 -4.75 -0.07 4.31
N PRO A 27 -5.89 0.46 3.84
CA PRO A 27 -6.32 1.81 4.22
C PRO A 27 -6.50 1.98 5.73
N SER A 28 -6.99 0.95 6.41
CA SER A 28 -7.18 0.98 7.86
C SER A 28 -5.84 1.02 8.60
N TYR A 29 -4.85 0.28 8.12
CA TYR A 29 -3.48 0.35 8.62
C TYR A 29 -2.89 1.76 8.40
N LEU A 30 -2.95 2.29 7.19
CA LEU A 30 -2.42 3.61 6.85
C LEU A 30 -3.08 4.72 7.69
N THR A 31 -4.39 4.64 7.91
CA THR A 31 -5.09 5.60 8.76
C THR A 31 -4.62 5.54 10.22
N LYS A 32 -4.34 4.34 10.75
CA LYS A 32 -3.79 4.16 12.11
C LYS A 32 -2.38 4.72 12.24
N GLU A 33 -1.58 4.64 11.18
CA GLU A 33 -0.24 5.23 11.09
C GLU A 33 -0.26 6.76 10.92
N GLY A 34 -1.45 7.36 10.76
CA GLY A 34 -1.65 8.81 10.68
C GLY A 34 -1.76 9.38 9.26
N TYR A 35 -1.81 8.52 8.24
CA TYR A 35 -2.06 8.92 6.85
C TYR A 35 -3.55 9.23 6.67
N LYS A 36 -3.89 10.43 6.16
CA LYS A 36 -5.29 10.87 6.01
C LYS A 36 -5.68 11.23 4.58
N ASP A 37 -4.73 11.73 3.80
CA ASP A 37 -4.98 12.25 2.45
C ASP A 37 -4.31 11.36 1.40
N PHE A 38 -4.84 10.15 1.26
CA PHE A 38 -4.43 9.20 0.22
C PHE A 38 -5.65 8.58 -0.48
N GLN A 39 -5.45 8.23 -1.74
CA GLN A 39 -6.37 7.44 -2.53
C GLN A 39 -5.91 6.00 -2.52
N PHE A 40 -6.86 5.08 -2.39
CA PHE A 40 -6.62 3.65 -2.44
C PHE A 40 -7.53 3.03 -3.49
N GLN A 41 -6.95 2.25 -4.40
CA GLN A 41 -7.67 1.58 -5.45
C GLN A 41 -7.11 0.17 -5.67
N ILE A 42 -8.01 -0.77 -5.98
CA ILE A 42 -7.65 -2.14 -6.36
C ILE A 42 -8.11 -2.36 -7.80
N GLU A 43 -7.20 -2.80 -8.66
CA GLU A 43 -7.52 -3.22 -10.03
C GLU A 43 -6.99 -4.63 -10.27
N GLY A 44 -7.88 -5.63 -10.16
CA GLY A 44 -7.49 -7.04 -10.26
C GLY A 44 -6.51 -7.43 -9.16
N ASN A 45 -5.28 -7.74 -9.55
CA ASN A 45 -4.19 -8.10 -8.63
C ASN A 45 -3.24 -6.91 -8.36
N LYS A 46 -3.67 -5.69 -8.63
CA LYS A 46 -2.87 -4.48 -8.42
C LYS A 46 -3.48 -3.61 -7.34
N ILE A 47 -2.65 -3.11 -6.44
CA ILE A 47 -3.00 -2.19 -5.38
C ILE A 47 -2.31 -0.86 -5.68
N PHE A 48 -3.10 0.19 -5.83
CA PHE A 48 -2.62 1.54 -6.10
C PHE A 48 -2.91 2.42 -4.90
N ILE A 49 -1.88 3.12 -4.43
CA ILE A 49 -1.94 4.02 -3.29
C ILE A 49 -1.32 5.34 -3.71
N ASN A 50 -2.12 6.39 -3.81
CA ASN A 50 -1.64 7.70 -4.25
C ASN A 50 -1.81 8.73 -3.13
N THR A 51 -0.77 9.48 -2.83
CA THR A 51 -0.76 10.55 -1.83
C THR A 51 -0.71 11.90 -2.53
N ILE A 52 -1.24 12.93 -1.87
CA ILE A 52 -1.15 14.30 -2.40
C ILE A 52 0.22 14.93 -2.07
N ASN A 53 0.98 14.34 -1.13
CA ASN A 53 2.21 14.90 -0.59
C ASN A 53 3.40 13.97 -0.81
N ARG A 54 4.31 14.38 -1.69
CA ARG A 54 5.52 13.63 -2.04
C ARG A 54 6.42 13.26 -0.86
N GLN A 55 6.55 14.11 0.16
CA GLN A 55 7.34 13.74 1.36
C GLN A 55 6.69 12.62 2.17
N LEU A 56 5.36 12.57 2.10
CA LEU A 56 4.52 11.62 2.80
C LEU A 56 4.50 10.26 2.07
N SER A 57 4.65 10.30 0.74
CA SER A 57 4.82 9.14 -0.14
C SER A 57 5.99 8.25 0.24
N GLU A 58 7.20 8.81 0.36
CA GLU A 58 8.40 8.05 0.73
C GLU A 58 8.25 7.36 2.09
N LYS A 59 7.64 8.05 3.05
CA LYS A 59 7.37 7.49 4.37
C LYS A 59 6.32 6.38 4.30
N MET A 60 5.27 6.57 3.52
CA MET A 60 4.20 5.59 3.30
C MET A 60 4.74 4.32 2.66
N ARG A 61 5.58 4.48 1.62
CA ARG A 61 6.28 3.38 0.96
C ARG A 61 7.06 2.55 1.98
N ASN A 62 7.91 3.16 2.79
CA ASN A 62 8.69 2.45 3.81
C ASN A 62 7.80 1.71 4.82
N HIS A 63 6.70 2.32 5.26
CA HIS A 63 5.75 1.67 6.18
C HIS A 63 5.07 0.47 5.53
N LEU A 64 4.66 0.59 4.27
CA LEU A 64 4.03 -0.49 3.51
C LEU A 64 4.99 -1.64 3.22
N GLU A 65 6.24 -1.35 2.87
CA GLU A 65 7.27 -2.39 2.68
C GLU A 65 7.42 -3.26 3.93
N ILE A 66 7.44 -2.63 5.13
CA ILE A 66 7.53 -3.33 6.42
C ILE A 66 6.25 -4.09 6.73
N TYR A 67 5.09 -3.41 6.64
CA TYR A 67 3.79 -3.97 7.03
C TYR A 67 3.39 -5.15 6.14
N LEU A 68 3.58 -5.01 4.83
CA LEU A 68 3.27 -6.03 3.83
C LEU A 68 4.40 -7.05 3.66
N ASN A 69 5.52 -6.87 4.36
CA ASN A 69 6.70 -7.73 4.28
C ASN A 69 7.18 -7.91 2.83
N ILE A 70 7.21 -6.81 2.08
CA ILE A 70 7.69 -6.73 0.71
C ILE A 70 9.23 -6.74 0.75
N LYS A 71 9.84 -7.50 -0.15
CA LYS A 71 11.30 -7.68 -0.24
C LYS A 71 11.86 -7.19 -1.56
#